data_AF-A0A7X6PA95-F1
#
_entry.id   AF-A0A7X6PA95-F1
#
_cell.length_a   1.000
_cell.length_b   1.000
_cell.length_c   1.000
_cell.angle_alpha   90.00
_cell.angle_beta   90.00
_cell.angle_gamma   90.00
#
_symmetry.space_group_name_H-M   'P 1'
#
loop_
_entity.id
_entity.type
_entity.pdbx_description
1 polymer ?
#
loop_
_entity_poly.entity_id
_entity_poly.type
_entity_poly.pdbx_seq_one_letter_code
_entity_poly.pdbx_strand_id
1 'polypeptide(L)' 'MCGISGIYSFDSQKVIDISLLKAMNALIEHRGPDDEGFCLIEKNSHKILPFSGDGSKEDI' A
#
# COMPACT_ATOMS: atom_id res chain seq x y z
N MET A 1 6.53 13.98 7.98
CA MET A 1 5.51 14.24 6.95
C MET A 1 5.41 12.97 6.13
N CYS A 2 4.34 12.19 6.29
CA CYS A 2 4.26 10.84 5.74
C CYS A 2 4.38 10.82 4.20
N GLY A 3 5.03 9.79 3.67
CA GLY A 3 5.09 9.51 2.23
C GLY A 3 3.91 8.65 1.80
N ILE A 4 3.45 8.80 0.55
CA ILE A 4 2.42 7.94 -0.05
C ILE A 4 2.92 7.48 -1.41
N SER A 5 2.78 6.20 -1.68
CA SER A 5 3.01 5.59 -3.00
C SER A 5 1.81 4.71 -3.35
N GLY A 6 1.54 4.51 -4.65
CA GLY A 6 0.37 3.76 -5.09
C GLY A 6 0.39 3.43 -6.58
N ILE A 7 -0.36 2.40 -6.94
CA ILE A 7 -0.55 1.97 -8.34
C ILE A 7 -2.05 1.98 -8.63
N TYR A 8 -2.43 2.64 -9.72
CA TYR A 8 -3.80 2.65 -10.21
C TYR A 8 -3.83 2.28 -11.69
N SER A 9 -4.73 1.39 -12.08
CA SER A 9 -4.95 1.01 -13.48
C SER A 9 -6.38 1.26 -13.90
N PHE A 10 -6.61 1.71 -15.13
CA PHE A 10 -7.96 1.78 -15.73
C PHE A 10 -8.45 0.45 -16.29
N ASP A 11 -7.55 -0.51 -16.51
CA ASP A 11 -7.89 -1.85 -16.97
C ASP A 11 -8.43 -2.68 -15.79
N SER A 12 -9.69 -3.10 -15.89
CA SER A 12 -10.37 -3.88 -14.86
C SER A 12 -9.87 -5.31 -14.73
N GLN A 13 -9.14 -5.82 -15.72
CA GLN A 13 -8.52 -7.14 -15.71
C GLN A 13 -7.09 -7.11 -15.17
N LYS A 14 -6.50 -5.93 -15.01
CA LYS A 14 -5.12 -5.79 -14.54
C LYS A 14 -5.04 -6.07 -13.04
N VAL A 15 -4.34 -7.14 -12.70
CA VAL A 15 -3.92 -7.45 -11.33
C VAL A 15 -2.75 -6.56 -10.96
N ILE A 16 -2.82 -5.91 -9.80
CA ILE A 16 -1.73 -5.08 -9.27
C ILE A 16 -0.72 -5.97 -8.55
N ASP A 17 0.56 -5.79 -8.87
CA ASP A 17 1.66 -6.45 -8.18
C ASP A 17 1.93 -5.76 -6.83
N ILE A 18 1.62 -6.48 -5.75
CA ILE A 18 1.80 -6.01 -4.37
C ILE A 18 3.28 -5.90 -4.00
N SER A 19 4.15 -6.75 -4.55
CA SER A 19 5.59 -6.70 -4.28
C SER A 19 6.21 -5.41 -4.83
N LEU A 20 5.76 -4.96 -6.01
CA LEU A 20 6.16 -3.67 -6.56
C LEU A 20 5.69 -2.50 -5.68
N LEU A 21 4.45 -2.53 -5.20
CA LEU A 21 3.93 -1.51 -4.29
C LEU A 21 4.76 -1.42 -3.00
N LYS A 22 5.09 -2.57 -2.38
CA LYS A 22 5.97 -2.62 -1.21
C LYS A 22 7.35 -2.03 -1.49
N ALA A 23 7.95 -2.37 -2.64
CA ALA A 23 9.26 -1.83 -3.03
C ALA A 23 9.21 -0.31 -3.24
N MET A 24 8.13 0.23 -3.82
CA MET A 24 7.92 1.68 -3.95
C MET A 24 7.81 2.36 -2.58
N ASN A 25 7.10 1.74 -1.63
CA ASN A 25 6.94 2.28 -0.27
C ASN A 25 8.28 2.33 0.49
N ALA A 26 9.08 1.27 0.40
CA ALA A 26 10.40 1.19 1.04
C ALA A 26 11.34 2.33 0.61
N LEU A 27 11.28 2.78 -0.65
CA LEU A 27 12.11 3.89 -1.12
C LEU A 27 11.78 5.25 -0.47
N ILE A 28 10.58 5.39 0.09
CA ILE A 28 10.10 6.63 0.74
C ILE A 28 9.90 6.50 2.25
N GLU A 29 10.35 5.40 2.86
CA GLU A 29 10.20 5.10 4.30
C GLU A 29 10.72 6.26 5.19
N HIS A 30 11.81 6.91 4.79
CA HIS A 30 12.37 8.08 5.49
C HIS A 30 11.40 9.26 5.68
N ARG A 31 10.25 9.27 4.96
CA ARG A 31 9.18 10.27 5.13
C ARG A 31 8.20 9.91 6.26
N GLY A 32 8.08 8.64 6.60
CA GLY A 32 7.22 8.12 7.67
C GLY A 32 7.87 6.90 8.34
N PRO A 33 8.94 7.09 9.13
CA PRO A 33 9.71 6.00 9.72
C PRO A 33 9.01 5.31 10.91
N ASP A 34 7.88 5.86 11.37
CA ASP A 34 7.23 5.40 12.59
C ASP A 34 6.32 4.19 12.38
N ASP A 35 5.69 4.09 11.20
CA ASP A 35 4.70 3.08 10.84
C ASP A 35 4.47 3.04 9.32
N GLU A 36 3.89 1.96 8.82
CA GLU A 36 3.41 1.86 7.45
C GLU A 36 1.99 1.27 7.38
N GLY A 37 1.30 1.55 6.27
CA GLY A 37 -0.02 1.00 6.02
C GLY A 37 -0.34 0.97 4.54
N PHE A 38 -1.11 -0.05 4.13
CA PHE A 38 -1.50 -0.27 2.76
C PHE A 38 -3.02 -0.41 2.65
N CYS A 39 -3.55 -0.09 1.47
CA CYS A 39 -4.97 -0.18 1.16
C CYS A 39 -5.15 -0.71 -0.26
N LEU A 40 -5.87 -1.84 -0.40
CA LEU A 40 -6.30 -2.35 -1.69
C LEU A 40 -7.76 -1.98 -1.93
N ILE A 41 -8.03 -1.39 -3.08
CA ILE A 41 -9.38 -0.97 -3.48
C ILE A 41 -9.77 -1.74 -4.74
N GLU A 42 -10.78 -2.59 -4.60
CA GLU A 42 -11.41 -3.27 -5.72
C GLU A 42 -12.56 -2.41 -6.26
N LYS A 43 -12.39 -1.89 -7.47
CA LYS A 43 -13.28 -0.87 -8.05
C LYS A 43 -14.73 -1.31 -8.17
N ASN A 44 -14.96 -2.55 -8.58
CA ASN A 44 -16.30 -3.02 -8.96
C ASN A 44 -17.12 -3.46 -7.74
N SER A 45 -16.46 -4.02 -6.72
CA SER A 45 -17.12 -4.54 -5.51
C SER A 45 -17.21 -3.49 -4.41
N HIS A 46 -16.62 -2.29 -4.59
CA HIS A 46 -16.42 -1.29 -3.53
C HIS A 46 -15.69 -1.85 -2.31
N LYS A 47 -14.95 -2.95 -2.48
CA LYS A 47 -14.24 -3.61 -1.40
C LYS A 47 -12.94 -2.85 -1.13
N ILE A 48 -12.77 -2.46 0.11
CA ILE A 48 -11.57 -1.82 0.63
C ILE A 48 -10.93 -2.79 1.61
N LEU A 49 -9.68 -3.16 1.37
CA LEU A 49 -8.90 -4.08 2.19
C LEU A 49 -7.67 -3.33 2.71
N PRO A 50 -7.72 -2.81 3.95
CA PRO A 50 -6.53 -2.31 4.62
C PRO A 50 -5.66 -3.48 5.03
N PHE A 51 -4.34 -3.30 4.98
CA PHE A 51 -3.39 -4.25 5.54
C PHE A 51 -2.08 -3.55 5.94
N SER A 52 -1.38 -4.18 6.87
CA SER A 52 -0.08 -3.76 7.37
C SER A 52 1.03 -4.54 6.69
N GLY A 53 2.20 -3.92 6.53
CA GLY A 53 3.38 -4.59 6.01
C GLY A 53 4.40 -4.88 7.11
N ASP A 54 5.62 -5.21 6.70
CA ASP A 54 6.69 -5.66 7.58
C ASP A 54 7.29 -4.51 8.41
N GLY A 55 7.06 -3.26 8.00
CA GLY A 55 7.42 -2.03 8.73
C GLY A 55 6.34 -1.53 9.68
N SER A 56 5.18 -2.19 9.73
CA SER A 56 4.11 -1.79 10.65
C SER A 56 4.43 -2.28 12.05
N LYS A 57 4.24 -1.42 13.05
CA LYS A 57 4.38 -1.86 14.46
C LYS A 57 3.14 -2.66 14.85
N GLU A 58 3.33 -3.88 15.34
CA GLU A 58 2.24 -4.61 16.01
C GLU A 58 1.77 -3.79 17.23
N ASP A 59 0.46 -3.61 17.38
CA ASP A 59 -0.11 -3.00 18.58
C ASP A 59 0.34 -3.81 19.81
N ILE A 60 1.16 -3.20 20.68
CA ILE A 60 1.60 -3.75 21.97
C ILE A 60 0.48 -3.64 23.00
#